data_AF-A0A2N9LNC3-F1
#
_entry.id   AF-A0A2N9LNC3-F1
#
_cell.length_a   1.000
_cell.length_b   1.000
_cell.length_c   1.000
_cell.angle_alpha   90.00
_cell.angle_beta   90.00
_cell.angle_gamma   90.00
#
_symmetry.space_group_name_H-M   'P 1'
#
loop_
_entity.id
_entity.type
_entity.pdbx_description
1 polymer ?
#
loop_
_entity_poly.entity_id
_entity_poly.type
_entity_poly.pdbx_seq_one_letter_code
_entity_poly.pdbx_strand_id
1 'polypeptide(L)'
;MRSLAAAFGLLAFTVAGAVGTVPAKQAGPRQPVAWCYVQGGPLEVVRSVAGRKTSSLSLSRGALVPVMRSESKNGRTRVMLRITELETLASVDGWADSSQAEILPVDRFPSDEEILRQLNFEPPSGFATQSAAVARWLVKQGDSGTALVCFVASAGLPESRLAVFLPSGGKYVRGPELPFPFADMNPGILSGEVRDLLGDGVECLITREPFRKGPESLGVNMVIRRLEHGEFSTLWAAPLKSRNLGSFPRDIQKLEPAEKNVGAPGTVTLAEVEFQPSGKITIPVWKATIGFFVVGHDKPSDSVEVSKACAWDGSQFEPIQ
;
A
#
# COMPACT_ATOMS: atom_id res chain seq x y z
N MET A 1 -6.82 65.12 57.09
CA MET A 1 -5.62 64.59 57.76
C MET A 1 -5.83 63.10 58.03
N ARG A 2 -4.94 62.27 57.46
CA ARG A 2 -4.50 60.92 57.87
C ARG A 2 -5.55 59.83 58.22
N SER A 3 -5.71 58.92 57.25
CA SER A 3 -5.64 57.45 57.25
C SER A 3 -6.05 56.53 58.42
N LEU A 4 -6.54 55.36 57.96
CA LEU A 4 -6.64 54.01 58.54
C LEU A 4 -7.84 53.75 59.49
N ALA A 5 -8.58 52.63 59.45
CA ALA A 5 -8.35 51.33 58.81
C ALA A 5 -9.65 50.49 58.69
N ALA A 6 -9.57 49.50 57.80
CA ALA A 6 -10.18 48.17 57.84
C ALA A 6 -11.71 48.04 57.80
N ALA A 7 -12.23 47.73 56.60
CA ALA A 7 -13.53 47.10 56.42
C ALA A 7 -13.33 45.59 56.15
N PHE A 8 -14.02 44.80 56.97
CA PHE A 8 -14.26 43.37 56.83
C PHE A 8 -14.95 43.05 55.50
N GLY A 9 -14.51 41.98 54.84
CA GLY A 9 -15.19 41.39 53.68
C GLY A 9 -14.95 39.89 53.64
N LEU A 10 -15.95 39.15 54.13
CA LEU A 10 -16.06 37.69 54.08
C LEU A 10 -15.89 37.19 52.64
N LEU A 11 -14.88 36.37 52.37
CA LEU A 11 -14.73 35.62 51.11
C LEU A 11 -15.06 34.15 51.40
N ALA A 12 -16.18 33.71 50.82
CA ALA A 12 -16.66 32.35 50.88
C ALA A 12 -15.69 31.39 50.18
N PHE A 13 -15.40 30.27 50.85
CA PHE A 13 -14.65 29.15 50.31
C PHE A 13 -15.44 28.47 49.17
N THR A 14 -14.86 28.43 47.96
CA THR A 14 -15.15 27.39 46.98
C THR A 14 -13.92 26.51 46.83
N VAL A 15 -14.07 25.24 47.22
CA VAL A 15 -13.05 24.21 47.11
C VAL A 15 -12.82 23.92 45.63
N ALA A 16 -11.68 24.38 45.10
CA ALA A 16 -11.18 23.95 43.81
C ALA A 16 -10.72 22.49 43.92
N GLY A 17 -11.59 21.57 43.47
CA GLY A 17 -11.21 20.19 43.21
C GLY A 17 -10.26 20.15 42.01
N ALA A 18 -8.96 20.03 42.29
CA ALA A 18 -7.96 19.68 41.29
C ALA A 18 -8.26 18.26 40.77
N VAL A 19 -8.99 18.16 39.66
CA VAL A 19 -9.02 16.92 38.86
C VAL A 19 -7.68 16.84 38.16
N GLY A 20 -6.75 16.13 38.79
CA GLY A 20 -5.48 15.76 38.17
C GLY A 20 -5.77 15.01 36.88
N THR A 21 -5.44 15.62 35.75
CA THR A 21 -5.26 14.92 34.49
C THR A 21 -4.07 13.99 34.66
N VAL A 22 -4.34 12.73 34.99
CA VAL A 22 -3.35 11.67 34.85
C VAL A 22 -2.93 11.67 33.38
N PRO A 23 -1.67 11.96 33.03
CA PRO A 23 -1.24 11.85 31.65
C PRO A 23 -1.47 10.40 31.24
N ALA A 24 -2.24 10.20 30.18
CA ALA A 24 -2.43 8.89 29.59
C ALA A 24 -1.04 8.31 29.33
N LYS A 25 -0.67 7.30 30.12
CA LYS A 25 0.55 6.52 29.92
C LYS A 25 0.49 6.09 28.46
N GLN A 26 1.35 6.66 27.61
CA GLN A 26 1.54 6.18 26.26
C GLN A 26 1.98 4.72 26.43
N ALA A 27 1.03 3.80 26.28
CA ALA A 27 1.33 2.39 26.26
C ALA A 27 2.29 2.21 25.08
N GLY A 28 3.49 1.72 25.36
CA GLY A 28 4.44 1.35 24.32
C GLY A 28 3.78 0.43 23.28
N PRO A 29 4.38 0.27 22.10
CA PRO A 29 3.80 -0.52 21.03
C PRO A 29 3.43 -1.91 21.56
N ARG A 30 2.12 -2.22 21.58
CA ARG A 30 1.63 -3.56 21.93
C ARG A 30 2.23 -4.55 20.94
N GLN A 31 2.72 -5.68 21.43
CA GLN A 31 3.18 -6.76 20.58
C GLN A 31 1.98 -7.51 19.95
N PRO A 32 2.11 -8.03 18.73
CA PRO A 32 1.10 -8.91 18.14
C PRO A 32 0.89 -10.17 18.99
N VAL A 33 -0.36 -10.62 19.11
CA VAL A 33 -0.72 -11.89 19.76
C VAL A 33 -0.88 -13.05 18.77
N ALA A 34 -1.04 -12.73 17.49
CA ALA A 34 -1.16 -13.68 16.38
C ALA A 34 -0.97 -12.93 15.05
N TRP A 35 -1.00 -13.68 13.95
CA TRP A 35 -1.12 -13.15 12.58
C TRP A 35 -2.50 -13.48 12.01
N CYS A 36 -3.02 -12.59 11.18
CA CYS A 36 -4.24 -12.79 10.41
C CYS A 36 -3.86 -12.90 8.94
N TYR A 37 -4.12 -14.07 8.33
CA TYR A 37 -3.92 -14.32 6.92
C TYR A 37 -5.26 -14.34 6.19
N VAL A 38 -5.45 -13.43 5.23
CA VAL A 38 -6.70 -13.36 4.44
C VAL A 38 -6.69 -14.46 3.39
N GLN A 39 -7.52 -15.50 3.60
CA GLN A 39 -7.60 -16.66 2.71
C GLN A 39 -8.59 -16.46 1.56
N GLY A 40 -9.72 -15.79 1.80
CA GLY A 40 -10.81 -15.66 0.83
C GLY A 40 -11.38 -14.25 0.79
N GLY A 41 -11.59 -13.75 -0.44
CA GLY A 41 -12.22 -12.44 -0.69
C GLY A 41 -11.51 -11.25 -0.03
N PRO A 42 -12.05 -10.03 -0.16
CA PRO A 42 -11.57 -8.93 0.62
C PRO A 42 -12.13 -8.97 2.06
N LEU A 43 -11.25 -8.94 3.06
CA LEU A 43 -11.61 -8.85 4.47
C LEU A 43 -11.86 -7.38 4.86
N GLU A 44 -13.11 -7.05 5.21
CA GLU A 44 -13.48 -5.71 5.66
C GLU A 44 -13.04 -5.45 7.12
N VAL A 45 -12.31 -4.35 7.31
CA VAL A 45 -11.78 -3.90 8.59
C VAL A 45 -12.43 -2.59 8.98
N VAL A 46 -13.24 -2.61 10.04
CA VAL A 46 -13.97 -1.44 10.53
C VAL A 46 -13.12 -0.68 11.55
N ARG A 47 -12.92 0.61 11.31
CA ARG A 47 -12.13 1.51 12.15
C ARG A 47 -13.04 2.48 12.90
N SER A 48 -12.68 2.79 14.14
CA SER A 48 -13.32 3.87 14.89
C SER A 48 -12.50 5.14 14.69
N VAL A 49 -13.03 6.11 13.96
CA VAL A 49 -12.42 7.43 13.84
C VAL A 49 -12.94 8.31 14.99
N ALA A 50 -12.06 9.07 15.63
CA ALA A 50 -12.45 10.02 16.66
C ALA A 50 -13.56 10.94 16.12
N GLY A 51 -14.76 10.89 16.72
CA GLY A 51 -15.94 11.63 16.25
C GLY A 51 -16.96 10.82 15.44
N ARG A 52 -17.32 9.60 15.91
CA ARG A 52 -18.47 8.75 15.49
C ARG A 52 -18.49 8.22 14.04
N LYS A 53 -17.66 8.69 13.10
CA LYS A 53 -17.61 8.09 11.76
C LYS A 53 -16.76 6.81 11.77
N THR A 54 -17.37 5.70 11.39
CA THR A 54 -16.65 4.45 11.08
C THR A 54 -16.25 4.47 9.61
N SER A 55 -14.97 4.23 9.32
CA SER A 55 -14.50 3.91 7.97
C SER A 55 -14.19 2.42 7.88
N SER A 56 -14.36 1.83 6.70
CA SER A 56 -13.88 0.47 6.43
C SER A 56 -12.66 0.50 5.52
N LEU A 57 -11.75 -0.45 5.73
CA LEU A 57 -10.66 -0.77 4.82
C LEU A 57 -10.84 -2.21 4.37
N SER A 58 -10.66 -2.44 3.08
CA SER A 58 -10.68 -3.76 2.47
C SER A 58 -9.27 -4.34 2.38
N LEU A 59 -9.01 -5.50 3.01
CA LEU A 59 -7.76 -6.24 2.86
C LEU A 59 -7.93 -7.34 1.81
N SER A 60 -7.14 -7.33 0.75
CA SER A 60 -7.19 -8.37 -0.27
C SER A 60 -6.68 -9.73 0.23
N ARG A 61 -7.08 -10.80 -0.46
CA ARG A 61 -6.49 -12.14 -0.30
C ARG A 61 -4.96 -12.04 -0.38
N GLY A 62 -4.26 -12.82 0.44
CA GLY A 62 -2.80 -12.74 0.52
C GLY A 62 -2.30 -11.80 1.63
N ALA A 63 -3.11 -10.83 2.07
CA ALA A 63 -2.69 -9.91 3.13
C ALA A 63 -2.37 -10.66 4.43
N LEU A 64 -1.24 -10.31 5.06
CA LEU A 64 -0.79 -10.86 6.32
C LEU A 64 -0.60 -9.71 7.32
N VAL A 65 -1.48 -9.62 8.32
CA VAL A 65 -1.51 -8.48 9.25
C VAL A 65 -1.46 -8.94 10.70
N PRO A 66 -0.76 -8.21 11.59
CA PRO A 66 -0.68 -8.56 13.00
C PRO A 66 -2.04 -8.41 13.69
N VAL A 67 -2.39 -9.41 14.48
CA VAL A 67 -3.53 -9.37 15.42
C VAL A 67 -3.03 -8.79 16.73
N MET A 68 -3.63 -7.68 17.16
CA MET A 68 -3.31 -7.00 18.41
C MET A 68 -4.16 -7.51 19.58
N ARG A 69 -5.37 -7.98 19.29
CA ARG A 69 -6.32 -8.52 20.27
C ARG A 69 -7.37 -9.38 19.56
N SER A 70 -7.89 -10.38 20.27
CA SER A 70 -9.04 -11.17 19.83
C SER A 70 -10.17 -11.10 20.86
N GLU A 71 -11.41 -11.08 20.39
CA GLU A 71 -12.63 -11.14 21.21
C GLU A 71 -13.58 -12.17 20.60
N SER A 72 -14.02 -13.15 21.39
CA SER A 72 -15.02 -14.12 20.97
C SER A 72 -16.34 -13.86 21.71
N LYS A 73 -17.43 -13.69 20.96
CA LYS A 73 -18.77 -13.50 21.50
C LYS A 73 -19.80 -14.21 20.62
N ASN A 74 -20.69 -15.00 21.23
CA ASN A 74 -21.77 -15.72 20.54
C ASN A 74 -21.28 -16.58 19.35
N GLY A 75 -20.15 -17.27 19.50
CA GLY A 75 -19.58 -18.11 18.44
C GLY A 75 -18.93 -17.33 17.28
N ARG A 76 -18.90 -16.00 17.33
CA ARG A 76 -18.14 -15.17 16.38
C ARG A 76 -16.86 -14.66 17.02
N THR A 77 -15.77 -14.72 16.27
CA THR A 77 -14.48 -14.19 16.68
C THR A 77 -14.20 -12.92 15.90
N ARG A 78 -13.97 -11.83 16.63
CA ARG A 78 -13.52 -10.56 16.07
C ARG A 78 -12.07 -10.35 16.47
N VAL A 79 -11.28 -9.87 15.52
CA VAL A 79 -9.86 -9.59 15.72
C VAL A 79 -9.58 -8.11 15.48
N MET A 80 -8.79 -7.52 16.36
CA MET A 80 -8.26 -6.18 16.18
C MET A 80 -6.94 -6.31 15.44
N LEU A 81 -6.90 -5.81 14.22
CA LEU A 81 -5.76 -5.86 13.31
C LEU A 81 -5.04 -4.52 13.35
N ARG A 82 -3.70 -4.55 13.25
CA ARG A 82 -2.92 -3.35 12.95
C ARG A 82 -2.48 -3.39 11.50
N ILE A 83 -2.78 -2.33 10.75
CA ILE A 83 -2.60 -2.26 9.31
C ILE A 83 -1.72 -1.08 8.98
N THR A 84 -0.73 -1.30 8.13
CA THR A 84 0.07 -0.23 7.54
C THR A 84 -0.62 0.26 6.27
N GLU A 85 -1.11 1.49 6.29
CA GLU A 85 -1.57 2.14 5.06
C GLU A 85 -0.38 2.54 4.22
N LEU A 86 -0.26 1.98 3.02
CA LEU A 86 0.89 2.24 2.17
C LEU A 86 0.96 3.67 1.63
N GLU A 87 -0.19 4.32 1.47
CA GLU A 87 -0.28 5.69 0.96
C GLU A 87 0.21 6.73 1.98
N THR A 88 -0.11 6.52 3.26
CA THR A 88 0.19 7.46 4.35
C THR A 88 1.35 6.99 5.23
N LEU A 89 1.76 5.72 5.07
CA LEU A 89 2.63 4.96 5.97
C LEU A 89 2.14 4.90 7.42
N ALA A 90 0.87 5.28 7.67
CA ALA A 90 0.29 5.28 9.00
C ALA A 90 -0.10 3.86 9.42
N SER A 91 0.21 3.51 10.66
CA SER A 91 -0.35 2.33 11.32
C SER A 91 -1.72 2.63 11.88
N VAL A 92 -2.73 1.86 11.48
CA VAL A 92 -4.11 2.01 11.94
C VAL A 92 -4.62 0.70 12.53
N ASP A 93 -5.28 0.81 13.68
CA ASP A 93 -5.94 -0.33 14.33
C ASP A 93 -7.42 -0.40 13.89
N GLY A 94 -7.92 -1.60 13.59
CA GLY A 94 -9.31 -1.80 13.19
C GLY A 94 -9.82 -3.21 13.47
N TRP A 95 -11.14 -3.37 13.58
CA TRP A 95 -11.78 -4.65 13.89
C TRP A 95 -12.31 -5.34 12.64
N ALA A 96 -12.00 -6.62 12.50
CA ALA A 96 -12.54 -7.49 11.44
C ALA A 96 -13.21 -8.74 12.05
N ASP A 97 -14.16 -9.32 11.32
CA ASP A 97 -14.68 -10.66 11.60
C ASP A 97 -13.72 -11.70 11.00
N SER A 98 -13.27 -12.66 11.80
CA SER A 98 -12.23 -13.59 11.34
C SER A 98 -12.75 -14.73 10.45
N SER A 99 -14.02 -14.74 10.05
CA SER A 99 -14.62 -15.82 9.24
C SER A 99 -13.98 -16.05 7.87
N GLN A 100 -13.32 -15.03 7.30
CA GLN A 100 -12.62 -15.12 5.99
C GLN A 100 -11.09 -15.20 6.12
N ALA A 101 -10.58 -15.36 7.34
CA ALA A 101 -9.16 -15.33 7.63
C ALA A 101 -8.72 -16.50 8.50
N GLU A 102 -7.47 -16.90 8.30
CA GLU A 102 -6.78 -17.86 9.17
C GLU A 102 -6.00 -17.10 10.23
N ILE A 103 -6.16 -17.49 11.50
CA ILE A 103 -5.38 -16.94 12.61
C ILE A 103 -4.19 -17.85 12.87
N LEU A 104 -2.99 -17.27 12.74
CA LEU A 104 -1.73 -17.97 12.74
C LEU A 104 -0.88 -17.63 13.97
N PRO A 105 -0.11 -18.57 14.52
CA PRO A 105 0.80 -18.32 15.64
C PRO A 105 1.81 -17.20 15.37
N VAL A 106 2.18 -16.43 16.39
CA VAL A 106 3.09 -15.28 16.26
C VAL A 106 4.48 -15.67 15.78
N ASP A 107 4.94 -16.87 16.11
CA ASP A 107 6.24 -17.44 15.77
C ASP A 107 6.31 -18.02 14.35
N ARG A 108 5.20 -18.04 13.60
CA ARG A 108 5.17 -18.54 12.21
C ARG A 108 5.93 -17.65 11.24
N PHE A 109 6.02 -16.34 11.50
CA PHE A 109 6.65 -15.35 10.62
C PHE A 109 7.62 -14.47 11.41
N PRO A 110 8.71 -13.97 10.79
CA PRO A 110 9.68 -13.12 11.49
C PRO A 110 9.03 -11.84 12.04
N SER A 111 9.52 -11.33 13.16
CA SER A 111 9.17 -10.02 13.70
C SER A 111 9.68 -8.88 12.79
N ASP A 112 9.14 -7.66 12.96
CA ASP A 112 9.64 -6.49 12.20
C ASP A 112 11.13 -6.24 12.50
N GLU A 113 11.56 -6.44 13.75
CA GLU A 113 12.96 -6.33 14.14
C GLU A 113 13.86 -7.33 13.39
N GLU A 114 13.42 -8.58 13.26
CA GLU A 114 14.14 -9.61 12.51
C GLU A 114 14.20 -9.30 11.02
N ILE A 115 13.10 -8.80 10.44
CA ILE A 115 13.07 -8.37 9.03
C ILE A 115 14.10 -7.26 8.79
N LEU A 116 14.06 -6.21 9.61
CA LEU A 116 14.99 -5.07 9.49
C LEU A 116 16.45 -5.53 9.63
N ARG A 117 16.73 -6.42 10.60
CA ARG A 117 18.06 -7.01 10.80
C ARG A 117 18.53 -7.77 9.56
N GLN A 118 17.68 -8.62 8.98
CA GLN A 118 18.03 -9.42 7.80
C GLN A 118 18.25 -8.58 6.54
N LEU A 119 17.61 -7.41 6.45
CA LEU A 119 17.80 -6.47 5.35
C LEU A 119 19.09 -5.63 5.49
N ASN A 120 19.92 -5.92 6.50
CA ASN A 120 21.05 -5.08 6.91
C ASN A 120 20.62 -3.62 7.08
N PHE A 121 19.38 -3.43 7.53
CA PHE A 121 18.87 -2.12 7.83
C PHE A 121 19.42 -1.73 9.20
N GLU A 122 20.63 -1.18 9.22
CA GLU A 122 21.21 -0.61 10.42
C GLU A 122 20.63 0.79 10.65
N PRO A 123 19.92 1.00 11.75
CA PRO A 123 19.51 2.32 12.14
C PRO A 123 20.68 3.27 12.28
N PRO A 124 20.74 4.40 11.54
CA PRO A 124 21.52 5.51 12.05
C PRO A 124 21.00 5.83 13.46
N SER A 125 21.90 5.94 14.42
CA SER A 125 21.53 6.26 15.80
C SER A 125 20.84 7.62 15.83
N GLY A 126 19.54 7.63 16.11
CA GLY A 126 18.72 8.85 16.19
C GLY A 126 17.51 8.82 15.26
N PHE A 127 16.33 8.74 15.85
CA PHE A 127 14.96 9.04 15.36
C PHE A 127 14.44 8.40 14.04
N ALA A 128 15.26 8.17 13.02
CA ALA A 128 14.82 7.77 11.67
C ALA A 128 14.27 6.34 11.57
N THR A 129 14.62 5.46 12.51
CA THR A 129 14.27 4.02 12.46
C THR A 129 13.07 3.58 13.24
N GLN A 130 12.63 4.38 14.22
CA GLN A 130 11.33 4.15 14.86
C GLN A 130 10.16 4.41 13.90
N SER A 131 10.43 4.93 12.70
CA SER A 131 9.43 5.31 11.70
C SER A 131 9.31 4.32 10.53
N ALA A 132 10.06 3.20 10.54
CA ALA A 132 9.92 2.20 9.49
C ALA A 132 8.58 1.45 9.64
N ALA A 133 7.79 1.45 8.57
CA ALA A 133 6.55 0.70 8.50
C ALA A 133 6.73 -0.53 7.61
N VAL A 134 6.26 -1.68 8.08
CA VAL A 134 6.31 -2.95 7.35
C VAL A 134 4.88 -3.37 7.03
N ALA A 135 4.56 -3.50 5.74
CA ALA A 135 3.35 -4.16 5.28
C ALA A 135 3.72 -5.54 4.71
N ARG A 136 2.88 -6.54 4.92
CA ARG A 136 3.22 -7.93 4.61
C ARG A 136 2.13 -8.61 3.80
N TRP A 137 2.55 -9.41 2.84
CA TRP A 137 1.70 -10.33 2.09
C TRP A 137 2.33 -11.72 2.08
N LEU A 138 1.49 -12.74 2.05
CA LEU A 138 1.88 -14.11 1.80
C LEU A 138 1.54 -14.43 0.34
N VAL A 139 2.54 -14.84 -0.43
CA VAL A 139 2.41 -15.18 -1.86
C VAL A 139 2.65 -16.67 -2.04
N LYS A 140 1.67 -17.37 -2.62
CA LYS A 140 1.82 -18.79 -3.02
C LYS A 140 2.69 -18.93 -4.27
N GLN A 141 3.60 -19.90 -4.28
CA GLN A 141 4.61 -20.11 -5.32
C GLN A 141 4.63 -21.55 -5.85
N GLY A 142 3.62 -21.94 -6.63
CA GLY A 142 3.54 -23.30 -7.19
C GLY A 142 3.87 -24.38 -6.14
N ASP A 143 4.73 -25.32 -6.52
CA ASP A 143 5.19 -26.40 -5.62
C ASP A 143 6.29 -25.95 -4.63
N SER A 144 6.82 -24.73 -4.76
CA SER A 144 7.90 -24.19 -3.93
C SER A 144 7.43 -23.64 -2.58
N GLY A 145 6.13 -23.68 -2.30
CA GLY A 145 5.55 -23.24 -1.02
C GLY A 145 5.09 -21.78 -1.04
N THR A 146 5.26 -21.08 0.07
CA THR A 146 4.79 -19.69 0.25
C THR A 146 5.94 -18.76 0.61
N ALA A 147 6.01 -17.62 -0.08
CA ALA A 147 6.93 -16.54 0.23
C ALA A 147 6.25 -15.46 1.09
N LEU A 148 7.01 -14.88 2.02
CA LEU A 148 6.62 -13.67 2.73
C LEU A 148 7.16 -12.47 1.96
N VAL A 149 6.28 -11.61 1.46
CA VAL A 149 6.63 -10.37 0.77
C VAL A 149 6.38 -9.19 1.71
N CYS A 150 7.39 -8.36 1.92
CA CYS A 150 7.36 -7.23 2.84
C CYS A 150 7.60 -5.93 2.09
N PHE A 151 6.65 -5.00 2.14
CA PHE A 151 6.92 -3.61 1.78
C PHE A 151 7.48 -2.89 3.00
N VAL A 152 8.69 -2.36 2.86
CA VAL A 152 9.41 -1.65 3.92
C VAL A 152 9.68 -0.23 3.45
N ALA A 153 9.16 0.75 4.18
CA ALA A 153 9.36 2.16 3.92
C ALA A 153 9.61 2.95 5.20
N SER A 154 10.38 4.02 5.11
CA SER A 154 10.55 5.02 6.15
C SER A 154 10.71 6.39 5.51
N ALA A 155 10.10 7.42 6.12
CA ALA A 155 10.19 8.80 5.64
C ALA A 155 11.63 9.36 5.64
N GLY A 156 12.55 8.71 6.36
CA GLY A 156 13.96 9.12 6.44
C GLY A 156 14.89 8.42 5.44
N LEU A 157 14.38 7.55 4.57
CA LEU A 157 15.20 6.78 3.63
C LEU A 157 15.15 7.33 2.21
N PRO A 158 16.26 7.19 1.44
CA PRO A 158 16.27 7.55 0.03
C PRO A 158 15.39 6.62 -0.82
N GLU A 159 15.12 5.40 -0.35
CA GLU A 159 14.38 4.37 -1.08
C GLU A 159 13.47 3.55 -0.16
N SER A 160 12.31 3.15 -0.66
CA SER A 160 11.51 2.05 -0.10
C SER A 160 11.79 0.74 -0.87
N ARG A 161 11.35 -0.40 -0.35
CA ARG A 161 11.58 -1.69 -1.03
C ARG A 161 10.47 -2.70 -0.79
N LEU A 162 10.25 -3.55 -1.78
CA LEU A 162 9.58 -4.85 -1.61
C LEU A 162 10.65 -5.92 -1.45
N ALA A 163 10.74 -6.51 -0.27
CA ALA A 163 11.67 -7.59 0.02
C ALA A 163 10.94 -8.92 0.14
N VAL A 164 11.51 -9.97 -0.45
CA VAL A 164 10.98 -11.33 -0.38
C VAL A 164 11.76 -12.12 0.65
N PHE A 165 11.05 -12.92 1.43
CA PHE A 165 11.62 -13.90 2.33
C PHE A 165 11.08 -15.29 1.99
N LEU A 166 11.98 -16.25 1.83
CA LEU A 166 11.68 -17.62 1.45
C LEU A 166 11.88 -18.56 2.65
N PRO A 167 11.03 -19.59 2.82
CA PRO A 167 11.23 -20.59 3.87
C PRO A 167 12.44 -21.48 3.54
N SER A 168 13.40 -21.55 4.46
CA SER A 168 14.60 -22.40 4.38
C SER A 168 15.02 -22.85 5.78
N GLY A 169 15.17 -24.16 5.98
CA GLY A 169 15.59 -24.73 7.27
C GLY A 169 14.68 -24.37 8.45
N GLY A 170 13.36 -24.22 8.21
CA GLY A 170 12.38 -23.84 9.23
C GLY A 170 12.37 -22.35 9.59
N LYS A 171 13.12 -21.51 8.86
CA LYS A 171 13.15 -20.05 9.03
C LYS A 171 12.91 -19.34 7.71
N TYR A 172 12.58 -18.05 7.79
CA TYR A 172 12.52 -17.18 6.62
C TYR A 172 13.89 -16.54 6.38
N VAL A 173 14.43 -16.73 5.18
CA VAL A 173 15.70 -16.13 4.73
C VAL A 173 15.45 -15.09 3.65
N ARG A 174 16.27 -14.04 3.63
CA ARG A 174 16.21 -13.00 2.61
C ARG A 174 16.37 -13.59 1.21
N GLY A 175 15.47 -13.21 0.32
CA GLY A 175 15.50 -13.49 -1.12
C GLY A 175 15.62 -12.21 -1.95
N PRO A 176 15.02 -12.15 -3.15
CA PRO A 176 15.11 -10.99 -4.02
C PRO A 176 14.41 -9.76 -3.43
N GLU A 177 14.79 -8.58 -3.90
CA GLU A 177 14.16 -7.32 -3.53
C GLU A 177 13.96 -6.40 -4.75
N LEU A 178 12.96 -5.53 -4.67
CA LEU A 178 12.67 -4.48 -5.64
C LEU A 178 12.74 -3.12 -4.92
N PRO A 179 13.73 -2.26 -5.23
CA PRO A 179 13.83 -0.93 -4.66
C PRO A 179 12.93 0.08 -5.40
N PHE A 180 12.44 1.09 -4.67
CA PHE A 180 11.64 2.20 -5.18
C PHE A 180 12.21 3.53 -4.67
N PRO A 181 12.60 4.47 -5.57
CA PRO A 181 13.08 5.78 -5.15
C PRO A 181 12.03 6.56 -4.37
N PHE A 182 12.37 7.02 -3.16
CA PHE A 182 11.45 7.77 -2.30
C PHE A 182 11.08 9.13 -2.90
N ALA A 183 12.01 9.75 -3.65
CA ALA A 183 11.78 11.01 -4.35
C ALA A 183 10.63 10.94 -5.38
N ASP A 184 10.31 9.74 -5.87
CA ASP A 184 9.23 9.53 -6.84
C ASP A 184 7.98 8.89 -6.20
N MET A 185 8.00 8.62 -4.88
CA MET A 185 6.85 8.12 -4.10
C MET A 185 5.88 9.28 -3.78
N ASN A 186 5.01 9.64 -4.72
CA ASN A 186 3.82 10.44 -4.39
C ASN A 186 2.79 9.60 -3.60
N PRO A 187 2.01 10.21 -2.69
CA PRO A 187 0.87 9.55 -2.04
C PRO A 187 -0.12 9.08 -3.11
N GLY A 188 -0.28 7.76 -3.24
CA GLY A 188 -1.08 7.09 -4.27
C GLY A 188 -0.30 6.15 -5.20
N ILE A 189 1.02 6.08 -5.07
CA ILE A 189 1.90 5.24 -5.90
C ILE A 189 2.18 3.87 -5.26
N LEU A 190 1.81 3.64 -4.01
CA LEU A 190 2.23 2.45 -3.28
C LEU A 190 1.00 1.66 -2.89
N SER A 191 0.59 0.73 -3.75
CA SER A 191 -0.34 -0.31 -3.35
C SER A 191 0.24 -1.63 -3.81
N GLY A 192 0.40 -2.56 -2.87
CA GLY A 192 0.65 -3.96 -3.16
C GLY A 192 -0.66 -4.73 -3.06
N GLU A 193 -0.96 -5.50 -4.09
CA GLU A 193 -2.09 -6.41 -4.11
C GLU A 193 -1.64 -7.78 -4.57
N VAL A 194 -2.24 -8.83 -4.03
CA VAL A 194 -1.94 -10.22 -4.40
C VAL A 194 -3.21 -10.87 -4.95
N ARG A 195 -3.11 -11.49 -6.13
CA ARG A 195 -4.23 -12.14 -6.82
C ARG A 195 -3.80 -13.39 -7.57
N ASP A 196 -4.60 -14.44 -7.53
CA ASP A 196 -4.49 -15.54 -8.49
C ASP A 196 -5.18 -15.13 -9.80
N LEU A 197 -4.41 -14.57 -10.73
CA LEU A 197 -4.92 -14.10 -12.02
C LEU A 197 -5.07 -15.22 -13.05
N LEU A 198 -4.37 -16.35 -12.89
CA LEU A 198 -4.35 -17.42 -13.89
C LEU A 198 -5.22 -18.61 -13.50
N GLY A 199 -5.71 -18.65 -12.26
CA GLY A 199 -6.53 -19.74 -11.72
C GLY A 199 -5.74 -21.02 -11.47
N ASP A 200 -4.41 -20.92 -11.36
CA ASP A 200 -3.50 -22.04 -11.12
C ASP A 200 -3.09 -22.16 -9.64
N GLY A 201 -3.64 -21.31 -8.77
CA GLY A 201 -3.34 -21.27 -7.34
C GLY A 201 -2.06 -20.51 -7.00
N VAL A 202 -1.30 -20.05 -7.99
CA VAL A 202 -0.09 -19.25 -7.82
C VAL A 202 -0.43 -17.78 -7.91
N GLU A 203 0.01 -17.03 -6.92
CA GLU A 203 -0.45 -15.66 -6.76
C GLU A 203 0.50 -14.68 -7.46
N CYS A 204 -0.08 -13.76 -8.22
CA CYS A 204 0.58 -12.62 -8.82
C CYS A 204 0.64 -11.47 -7.81
N LEU A 205 1.78 -10.79 -7.75
CA LEU A 205 1.95 -9.52 -7.05
C LEU A 205 1.70 -8.37 -8.03
N ILE A 206 0.75 -7.52 -7.69
CA ILE A 206 0.36 -6.33 -8.44
C ILE A 206 0.88 -5.13 -7.67
N THR A 207 1.77 -4.37 -8.29
CA THR A 207 2.38 -3.17 -7.70
C THR A 207 2.05 -1.95 -8.54
N ARG A 208 2.09 -0.79 -7.89
CA ARG A 208 2.11 0.51 -8.55
C ARG A 208 3.52 1.07 -8.39
N GLU A 209 4.15 1.47 -9.48
CA GLU A 209 5.58 1.76 -9.51
C GLU A 209 5.84 3.09 -10.19
N PRO A 210 6.50 4.04 -9.52
CA PRO A 210 6.85 5.28 -10.16
C PRO A 210 7.89 5.03 -11.25
N PHE A 211 7.83 5.82 -12.32
CA PHE A 211 8.89 5.86 -13.31
C PHE A 211 9.22 7.30 -13.72
N ARG A 212 10.45 7.50 -14.17
CA ARG A 212 10.93 8.74 -14.78
C ARG A 212 11.78 8.42 -16.01
N LYS A 213 11.40 8.96 -17.16
CA LYS A 213 12.12 8.87 -18.44
C LYS A 213 12.62 10.25 -18.86
N GLY A 214 13.65 10.72 -18.18
CA GLY A 214 14.15 12.10 -18.34
C GLY A 214 13.35 13.13 -17.51
N PRO A 215 13.66 14.42 -17.63
CA PRO A 215 13.12 15.46 -16.76
C PRO A 215 11.62 15.70 -16.95
N GLU A 216 11.12 15.45 -18.15
CA GLU A 216 9.78 15.86 -18.59
C GLU A 216 8.78 14.69 -18.66
N SER A 217 9.27 13.45 -18.58
CA SER A 217 8.44 12.25 -18.62
C SER A 217 8.48 11.53 -17.28
N LEU A 218 7.36 11.54 -16.58
CA LEU A 218 7.19 10.85 -15.30
C LEU A 218 5.79 10.26 -15.19
N GLY A 219 5.64 9.26 -14.34
CA GLY A 219 4.39 8.57 -14.19
C GLY A 219 4.41 7.43 -13.21
N VAL A 220 3.38 6.59 -13.32
CA VAL A 220 3.16 5.42 -12.48
C VAL A 220 2.74 4.28 -13.39
N ASN A 221 3.43 3.15 -13.32
CA ASN A 221 3.00 1.91 -13.94
C ASN A 221 2.26 1.05 -12.93
N MET A 222 1.22 0.36 -13.37
CA MET A 222 0.82 -0.88 -12.72
C MET A 222 1.70 -2.00 -13.29
N VAL A 223 2.26 -2.83 -12.43
CA VAL A 223 3.08 -3.96 -12.84
C VAL A 223 2.54 -5.24 -12.19
N ILE A 224 2.32 -6.25 -13.01
CA ILE A 224 1.89 -7.59 -12.59
C ILE A 224 3.12 -8.49 -12.65
N ARG A 225 3.47 -9.10 -11.52
CA ARG A 225 4.61 -10.00 -11.41
C ARG A 225 4.22 -11.33 -10.80
N ARG A 226 5.03 -12.34 -11.11
CA ARG A 226 5.01 -13.63 -10.44
C ARG A 226 6.37 -13.87 -9.79
N LEU A 227 6.35 -14.45 -8.60
CA LEU A 227 7.57 -14.85 -7.93
C LEU A 227 7.79 -16.34 -8.19
N GLU A 228 8.71 -16.67 -9.09
CA GLU A 228 9.00 -18.04 -9.51
C GLU A 228 10.47 -18.34 -9.29
N HIS A 229 10.77 -19.53 -8.78
CA HIS A 229 12.15 -19.98 -8.56
C HIS A 229 13.03 -18.97 -7.78
N GLY A 230 12.42 -18.17 -6.90
CA GLY A 230 13.13 -17.15 -6.11
C GLY A 230 13.42 -15.85 -6.86
N GLU A 231 12.79 -15.60 -8.01
CA GLU A 231 12.96 -14.39 -8.82
C GLU A 231 11.62 -13.76 -9.22
N PHE A 232 11.63 -12.44 -9.42
CA PHE A 232 10.48 -11.71 -9.92
C PHE A 232 10.44 -11.74 -11.44
N SER A 233 9.44 -12.40 -12.00
CA SER A 233 9.11 -12.32 -13.44
C SER A 233 8.01 -11.29 -13.65
N THR A 234 8.21 -10.37 -14.60
CA THR A 234 7.18 -9.40 -14.98
C THR A 234 6.30 -9.98 -16.06
N LEU A 235 5.01 -10.17 -15.76
CA LEU A 235 4.02 -10.72 -16.69
C LEU A 235 3.33 -9.63 -17.51
N TRP A 236 3.27 -8.41 -16.97
CA TRP A 236 2.63 -7.27 -17.64
C TRP A 236 2.98 -5.96 -16.94
N ALA A 237 3.02 -4.87 -17.72
CA ALA A 237 3.12 -3.53 -17.18
C ALA A 237 2.39 -2.53 -18.08
N ALA A 238 1.70 -1.55 -17.48
CA ALA A 238 1.11 -0.44 -18.20
C ALA A 238 1.06 0.84 -17.36
N PRO A 239 1.16 2.02 -17.98
CA PRO A 239 1.05 3.29 -17.27
C PRO A 239 -0.38 3.56 -16.79
N LEU A 240 -0.54 3.79 -15.49
CA LEU A 240 -1.74 4.37 -14.88
C LEU A 240 -1.74 5.90 -14.97
N LYS A 241 -0.56 6.49 -14.90
CA LYS A 241 -0.35 7.93 -15.09
C LYS A 241 0.90 8.11 -15.92
N SER A 242 0.85 8.97 -16.92
CA SER A 242 2.02 9.37 -17.69
C SER A 242 1.85 10.82 -18.09
N ARG A 243 2.89 11.63 -17.90
CA ARG A 243 2.92 13.02 -18.34
C ARG A 243 4.18 13.22 -19.14
N ASN A 244 4.07 13.77 -20.35
CA ASN A 244 5.20 14.25 -21.13
C ASN A 244 4.88 15.63 -21.70
N LEU A 245 5.27 16.69 -20.99
CA LEU A 245 5.04 18.07 -21.44
C LEU A 245 6.32 18.78 -21.90
N GLY A 246 7.41 18.02 -22.08
CA GLY A 246 8.72 18.57 -22.42
C GLY A 246 8.81 19.25 -23.78
N SER A 247 7.82 19.06 -24.64
CA SER A 247 7.69 19.73 -25.92
C SER A 247 6.22 19.77 -26.29
N PHE A 248 5.56 20.91 -26.03
CA PHE A 248 4.21 21.14 -26.54
C PHE A 248 4.28 21.26 -28.06
N PRO A 249 3.63 20.36 -28.81
CA PRO A 249 3.55 20.53 -30.25
C PRO A 249 2.71 21.77 -30.59
N ARG A 250 2.99 22.37 -31.75
CA ARG A 250 2.15 23.47 -32.27
C ARG A 250 0.78 22.95 -32.70
N ASP A 251 0.76 21.77 -33.32
CA ASP A 251 -0.44 21.10 -33.83
C ASP A 251 -0.55 19.69 -33.24
N ILE A 252 -1.78 19.23 -32.99
CA ILE A 252 -2.02 17.90 -32.44
C ILE A 252 -1.81 16.85 -33.53
N GLN A 253 -0.87 15.92 -33.31
CA GLN A 253 -0.71 14.73 -34.15
C GLN A 253 -1.12 13.48 -33.36
N LYS A 254 -2.30 12.93 -33.68
CA LYS A 254 -2.78 11.67 -33.08
C LYS A 254 -2.22 10.48 -33.83
N LEU A 255 -1.56 9.58 -33.11
CA LEU A 255 -1.05 8.31 -33.62
C LEU A 255 -2.14 7.23 -33.60
N GLU A 256 -2.08 6.31 -34.55
CA GLU A 256 -2.94 5.12 -34.63
C GLU A 256 -2.10 3.81 -34.50
N PRO A 257 -2.55 2.84 -33.68
CA PRO A 257 -3.72 2.91 -32.80
C PRO A 257 -3.48 3.87 -31.61
N ALA A 258 -4.57 4.30 -30.96
CA ALA A 258 -4.56 5.40 -30.00
C ALA A 258 -3.58 5.22 -28.81
N GLU A 259 -3.28 4.00 -28.41
CA GLU A 259 -2.33 3.63 -27.34
C GLU A 259 -0.90 4.11 -27.62
N LYS A 260 -0.55 4.33 -28.89
CA LYS A 260 0.76 4.88 -29.26
C LYS A 260 0.96 6.33 -28.82
N ASN A 261 -0.11 7.05 -28.48
CA ASN A 261 -0.01 8.43 -27.98
C ASN A 261 0.43 8.51 -26.51
N VAL A 262 0.46 7.40 -25.78
CA VAL A 262 0.85 7.36 -24.37
C VAL A 262 2.31 7.77 -24.22
N GLY A 263 2.55 8.86 -23.50
CA GLY A 263 3.90 9.40 -23.29
C GLY A 263 4.50 10.12 -24.50
N ALA A 264 3.73 10.31 -25.58
CA ALA A 264 4.12 11.19 -26.69
C ALA A 264 4.26 12.65 -26.20
N PRO A 265 5.07 13.49 -26.87
CA PRO A 265 5.20 14.90 -26.50
C PRO A 265 3.86 15.63 -26.49
N GLY A 266 3.62 16.40 -25.42
CA GLY A 266 2.38 17.13 -25.21
C GLY A 266 1.22 16.28 -24.71
N THR A 267 1.44 15.03 -24.26
CA THR A 267 0.35 14.18 -23.75
C THR A 267 0.36 13.99 -22.25
N VAL A 268 -0.85 13.86 -21.69
CA VAL A 268 -1.10 13.38 -20.34
C VAL A 268 -2.04 12.20 -20.43
N THR A 269 -1.62 11.06 -19.90
CA THR A 269 -2.43 9.85 -19.79
C THR A 269 -2.84 9.64 -18.34
N LEU A 270 -4.12 9.43 -18.13
CA LEU A 270 -4.69 8.93 -16.89
C LEU A 270 -5.43 7.64 -17.20
N ALA A 271 -5.16 6.59 -16.45
CA ALA A 271 -5.71 5.28 -16.69
C ALA A 271 -6.01 4.52 -15.40
N GLU A 272 -6.92 3.57 -15.54
CA GLU A 272 -7.26 2.58 -14.54
C GLU A 272 -7.17 1.18 -15.15
N VAL A 273 -7.04 0.18 -14.29
CA VAL A 273 -7.04 -1.23 -14.69
C VAL A 273 -8.13 -1.94 -13.92
N GLU A 274 -9.03 -2.55 -14.67
CA GLU A 274 -10.01 -3.48 -14.15
C GLU A 274 -9.55 -4.91 -14.41
N PHE A 275 -9.93 -5.83 -13.54
CA PHE A 275 -9.63 -7.25 -13.67
C PHE A 275 -10.91 -7.98 -14.03
N GLN A 276 -11.02 -8.44 -15.28
CA GLN A 276 -12.23 -9.07 -15.80
C GLN A 276 -12.07 -10.59 -15.91
N PRO A 277 -13.03 -11.39 -15.43
CA PRO A 277 -12.96 -12.84 -15.54
C PRO A 277 -13.09 -13.29 -17.01
N SER A 278 -12.24 -14.23 -17.41
CA SER A 278 -12.22 -14.88 -18.72
C SER A 278 -11.91 -16.38 -18.53
N GLY A 279 -12.97 -17.16 -18.29
CA GLY A 279 -12.84 -18.58 -17.92
C GLY A 279 -12.20 -18.73 -16.53
N LYS A 280 -11.06 -19.42 -16.46
CA LYS A 280 -10.26 -19.55 -15.21
C LYS A 280 -9.29 -18.40 -14.98
N ILE A 281 -9.03 -17.61 -16.02
CA ILE A 281 -8.08 -16.48 -16.01
C ILE A 281 -8.85 -15.20 -15.70
N THR A 282 -8.20 -14.24 -15.08
CA THR A 282 -8.67 -12.87 -14.93
C THR A 282 -7.72 -11.95 -15.69
N ILE A 283 -8.23 -11.27 -16.72
CA ILE A 283 -7.42 -10.43 -17.61
C ILE A 283 -7.44 -8.97 -17.16
N PRO A 284 -6.32 -8.25 -17.25
CA PRO A 284 -6.31 -6.81 -17.06
C PRO A 284 -6.95 -6.12 -18.26
N VAL A 285 -7.86 -5.19 -17.98
CA VAL A 285 -8.46 -4.28 -18.95
C VAL A 285 -8.00 -2.87 -18.62
N TRP A 286 -7.15 -2.32 -19.47
CA TRP A 286 -6.57 -0.98 -19.34
C TRP A 286 -7.49 0.04 -19.99
N LYS A 287 -8.05 0.94 -19.17
CA LYS A 287 -8.93 2.02 -19.62
C LYS A 287 -8.24 3.35 -19.38
N ALA A 288 -8.08 4.14 -20.43
CA ALA A 288 -7.28 5.36 -20.36
C ALA A 288 -7.93 6.53 -21.08
N THR A 289 -7.70 7.73 -20.54
CA THR A 289 -7.91 9.00 -21.22
C THR A 289 -6.55 9.61 -21.53
N ILE A 290 -6.30 9.86 -22.82
CA ILE A 290 -5.08 10.51 -23.32
C ILE A 290 -5.46 11.94 -23.72
N GLY A 291 -5.06 12.92 -22.92
CA GLY A 291 -5.23 14.34 -23.22
C GLY A 291 -4.04 14.90 -24.01
N PHE A 292 -4.32 15.72 -25.02
CA PHE A 292 -3.35 16.38 -25.87
C PHE A 292 -3.29 17.87 -25.53
N PHE A 293 -2.10 18.35 -25.22
CA PHE A 293 -1.83 19.74 -24.86
C PHE A 293 -1.03 20.43 -25.96
N VAL A 294 -1.37 21.69 -26.22
CA VAL A 294 -0.66 22.57 -27.13
C VAL A 294 -0.15 23.80 -26.38
N VAL A 295 0.83 24.50 -26.95
CA VAL A 295 1.42 25.70 -26.32
C VAL A 295 0.33 26.73 -26.01
N GLY A 296 0.35 27.29 -24.80
CA GLY A 296 -0.54 28.39 -24.39
C GLY A 296 -1.90 27.96 -23.83
N HIS A 297 -2.14 26.65 -23.64
CA HIS A 297 -3.35 26.12 -23.05
C HIS A 297 -3.10 25.41 -21.72
N ASP A 298 -3.87 25.76 -20.69
CA ASP A 298 -3.80 25.15 -19.35
C ASP A 298 -4.57 23.82 -19.24
N LYS A 299 -5.36 23.49 -20.28
CA LYS A 299 -6.22 22.30 -20.37
C LYS A 299 -5.93 21.54 -21.66
N PRO A 300 -6.19 20.21 -21.69
CA PRO A 300 -6.06 19.47 -22.94
C PRO A 300 -6.99 20.09 -23.99
N SER A 301 -6.44 20.32 -25.17
CA SER A 301 -7.18 20.83 -26.33
C SER A 301 -8.04 19.74 -26.98
N ASP A 302 -7.66 18.49 -26.77
CA ASP A 302 -8.37 17.30 -27.25
C ASP A 302 -8.06 16.12 -26.33
N SER A 303 -8.87 15.07 -26.38
CA SER A 303 -8.64 13.82 -25.67
C SER A 303 -9.16 12.61 -26.44
N VAL A 304 -8.51 11.47 -26.26
CA VAL A 304 -8.99 10.17 -26.75
C VAL A 304 -9.14 9.22 -25.58
N GLU A 305 -10.26 8.50 -25.56
CA GLU A 305 -10.49 7.40 -24.65
C GLU A 305 -10.09 6.08 -25.31
N VAL A 306 -9.45 5.21 -24.55
CA VAL A 306 -8.99 3.90 -25.00
C VAL A 306 -9.36 2.86 -23.97
N SER A 307 -9.81 1.70 -24.44
CA SER A 307 -10.06 0.53 -23.60
C SER A 307 -9.47 -0.68 -24.27
N LYS A 308 -8.46 -1.29 -23.65
CA LYS A 308 -7.77 -2.47 -24.17
C LYS A 308 -7.80 -3.61 -23.17
N ALA A 309 -8.41 -4.72 -23.56
CA ALA A 309 -8.29 -5.98 -22.85
C ALA A 309 -6.96 -6.62 -23.24
N CYS A 310 -6.12 -6.91 -22.26
CA CYS A 310 -4.80 -7.50 -22.48
C CYS A 310 -4.91 -9.00 -22.23
N ALA A 311 -5.11 -9.79 -23.29
CA ALA A 311 -5.30 -11.23 -23.18
C ALA A 311 -4.04 -11.94 -22.70
N TRP A 312 -4.20 -13.11 -22.06
CA TRP A 312 -3.08 -13.98 -21.71
C TRP A 312 -2.68 -14.84 -22.90
N ASP A 313 -1.42 -14.79 -23.32
CA ASP A 313 -0.92 -15.55 -24.48
C ASP A 313 -0.37 -16.95 -24.12
N GLY A 314 -0.36 -17.31 -22.84
CA GLY A 314 0.28 -18.52 -22.31
C GLY A 314 1.55 -18.22 -21.49
N SER A 315 2.13 -17.04 -21.65
CA SER A 315 3.40 -16.63 -21.02
C SER A 315 3.37 -15.25 -20.40
N GLN A 316 2.65 -14.30 -21.01
CA GLN A 316 2.49 -12.93 -20.56
C GLN A 316 1.12 -12.40 -20.97
N PHE A 317 0.71 -11.26 -20.39
CA PHE A 317 -0.45 -10.54 -20.90
C PHE A 317 -0.04 -9.65 -22.06
N GLU A 318 -0.91 -9.50 -23.06
CA GLU A 318 -0.67 -8.65 -24.22
C GLU A 318 -0.30 -7.22 -23.80
N PRO A 319 0.73 -6.61 -24.41
CA PRO A 319 1.11 -5.24 -24.12
C PRO A 319 0.03 -4.26 -24.58
N ILE A 320 0.07 -3.04 -24.06
CA ILE A 320 -0.86 -1.99 -24.51
C ILE A 320 -0.58 -1.50 -25.95
N GLN A 321 0.64 -1.67 -26.46
CA GLN A 321 1.07 -1.20 -27.79
C GLN A 321 1.22 -2.33 -28.81
#